data_AF-A0A368FR14-F1
#
_entry.id   AF-A0A368FR14-F1
#
_cell.length_a   1.000
_cell.length_b   1.000
_cell.length_c   1.000
_cell.angle_alpha   90.00
_cell.angle_beta   90.00
_cell.angle_gamma   90.00
#
_symmetry.space_group_name_H-M   'P 1'
#
loop_
_entity.id
_entity.type
_entity.pdbx_description
1 polymer ?
#
loop_
_entity_poly.entity_id
_entity_poly.type
_entity_poly.pdbx_seq_one_letter_code
_entity_poly.pdbx_strand_id
1 'polypeptide(L)' 'MDSNSCRQSQLDEKVALEAIFGEDAVFGKNAWEVWSPLEVTIHLEPLHTGSEESRTFVYADLFVQCSENYPYR' A
#
# COMPACT_ATOMS: atom_id res chain seq x y z
N MET A 1 -17.96 -3.57 -17.24
CA MET A 1 -16.57 -3.30 -16.83
C MET A 1 -16.02 -4.59 -16.28
N ASP A 2 -14.84 -5.00 -16.72
CA ASP A 2 -14.32 -6.34 -16.40
C ASP A 2 -13.72 -6.34 -14.99
N SER A 3 -14.43 -6.90 -14.03
CA SER A 3 -13.95 -7.08 -12.65
C SER A 3 -12.59 -7.80 -12.58
N ASN A 4 -12.29 -8.64 -13.58
CA ASN A 4 -10.98 -9.29 -13.72
C ASN A 4 -9.85 -8.29 -14.00
N SER A 5 -10.13 -7.19 -14.71
CA SER A 5 -9.12 -6.14 -14.96
C SER A 5 -8.84 -5.35 -13.69
N CYS A 6 -9.87 -4.95 -12.93
CA CYS A 6 -9.70 -4.25 -11.64
C CYS A 6 -8.88 -5.09 -10.66
N ARG A 7 -9.23 -6.38 -10.56
CA ARG A 7 -8.51 -7.35 -9.73
C ARG A 7 -7.04 -7.45 -10.11
N GLN A 8 -6.73 -7.61 -11.40
CA GLN A 8 -5.35 -7.72 -11.85
C GLN A 8 -4.57 -6.43 -11.58
N SER A 9 -5.14 -5.27 -11.87
CA SER A 9 -4.49 -3.97 -11.59
C SER A 9 -4.17 -3.79 -10.10
N GLN A 10 -5.07 -4.21 -9.20
CA GLN A 10 -4.82 -4.15 -7.76
C GLN A 10 -3.74 -5.13 -7.30
N LEU A 11 -3.65 -6.31 -7.91
CA LEU A 11 -2.59 -7.28 -7.64
C LEU A 11 -1.23 -6.79 -8.15
N ASP A 12 -1.20 -6.18 -9.33
CA ASP A 12 0.02 -5.59 -9.89
C ASP A 12 0.52 -4.44 -9.00
N GLU A 13 -0.38 -3.59 -8.52
CA GLU A 13 -0.04 -2.50 -7.61
C GLU A 13 0.46 -3.02 -6.25
N LYS A 14 -0.14 -4.10 -5.73
CA LYS A 14 0.35 -4.78 -4.52
C LYS A 14 1.82 -5.19 -4.66
N VAL A 15 2.16 -5.86 -5.77
CA VAL A 15 3.54 -6.32 -6.04
C VAL A 15 4.50 -5.14 -6.15
N ALA A 16 4.07 -4.05 -6.80
CA ALA A 16 4.88 -2.84 -6.90
C ALA A 16 5.13 -2.19 -5.53
N LEU A 17 4.10 -2.07 -4.70
CA LEU A 17 4.22 -1.49 -3.35
C LEU A 17 5.13 -2.33 -2.44
N GLU A 18 5.02 -3.67 -2.50
CA GLU A 18 5.90 -4.57 -1.76
C GLU A 18 7.37 -4.41 -2.20
N ALA A 19 7.62 -4.21 -3.50
CA ALA A 19 8.97 -3.99 -4.01
C ALA A 19 9.56 -2.62 -3.66
N ILE A 20 8.72 -1.58 -3.55
CA ILE A 20 9.16 -0.20 -3.27
C ILE A 20 9.35 0.06 -1.77
N PHE A 21 8.34 -0.32 -0.97
CA PHE A 21 8.29 0.00 0.46
C PHE A 21 8.75 -1.16 1.33
N GLY A 22 8.80 -2.38 0.81
CA GLY A 22 9.30 -3.54 1.55
C GLY A 22 8.60 -3.71 2.90
N GLU A 23 9.36 -3.59 3.99
CA GLU A 23 8.87 -3.73 5.36
C GLU A 23 7.97 -2.57 5.82
N ASP A 24 8.04 -1.42 5.16
CA ASP A 24 7.21 -0.25 5.47
C ASP A 24 5.77 -0.39 4.96
N ALA A 25 5.49 -1.38 4.10
CA ALA A 25 4.15 -1.67 3.59
C ALA A 25 3.53 -2.90 4.27
N VAL A 26 2.51 -2.67 5.10
CA VAL A 26 1.74 -3.72 5.76
C VAL A 26 0.44 -3.96 5.01
N PHE A 27 0.31 -5.14 4.39
CA PHE A 27 -0.91 -5.53 3.69
C PHE A 27 -1.93 -6.19 4.62
N GLY A 28 -3.21 -5.94 4.35
CA GLY A 28 -4.33 -6.57 5.05
C GLY A 28 -4.23 -8.11 5.01
N LYS A 29 -4.49 -8.75 6.15
CA LYS A 29 -4.47 -10.22 6.26
C LYS A 29 -5.85 -10.77 5.97
N ASN A 30 -6.00 -11.45 4.84
CA ASN A 30 -7.20 -12.24 4.58
C ASN A 30 -7.10 -13.58 5.30
N ALA A 31 -8.07 -13.89 6.16
CA ALA A 31 -8.16 -15.17 6.86
C ALA A 31 -8.55 -16.34 5.93
N TRP A 32 -8.92 -16.07 4.68
CA TRP A 32 -9.39 -17.04 3.69
C TRP A 32 -8.72 -16.80 2.33
N GLU A 33 -8.58 -17.85 1.52
CA GLU A 33 -8.07 -17.78 0.12
C GLU A 33 -9.01 -17.05 -0.86
N VAL A 34 -9.93 -16.24 -0.34
CA VAL A 34 -10.81 -15.41 -1.14
C VAL A 34 -10.10 -14.10 -1.44
N TRP A 35 -10.11 -13.70 -2.71
CA TRP A 35 -9.59 -12.39 -3.11
C TRP A 35 -10.40 -11.28 -2.46
N SER A 36 -9.72 -10.31 -1.86
CA SER A 36 -10.30 -9.05 -1.40
C SER A 36 -9.65 -7.89 -2.17
N PRO A 37 -10.31 -6.73 -2.21
CA PRO A 37 -9.67 -5.49 -2.63
C PRO A 37 -8.37 -5.22 -1.87
N LEU A 38 -7.46 -4.50 -2.50
CA LEU A 38 -6.18 -4.12 -1.92
C LEU A 38 -6.39 -3.27 -0.67
N GLU A 39 -5.82 -3.74 0.44
CA GLU A 39 -5.74 -3.02 1.70
C GLU A 39 -4.27 -2.96 2.12
N VAL A 40 -3.75 -1.76 2.32
CA VAL A 40 -2.35 -1.52 2.66
C VAL A 40 -2.21 -0.34 3.61
N THR A 41 -1.33 -0.48 4.59
CA THR A 41 -0.85 0.60 5.45
C THR A 41 0.61 0.84 5.13
N ILE A 42 0.97 2.06 4.72
CA ILE A 42 2.35 2.42 4.37
C ILE A 42 2.89 3.37 5.44
N HIS A 43 4.00 3.01 6.07
CA HIS A 43 4.73 3.89 6.97
C HIS A 43 5.55 4.90 6.16
N LEU A 44 5.31 6.19 6.40
CA LEU A 44 5.97 7.27 5.69
C LEU A 44 6.74 8.14 6.67
N GLU A 45 8.04 8.28 6.41
CA GLU A 45 8.90 9.22 7.09
C GLU A 45 9.26 10.40 6.17
N PRO A 46 9.38 11.62 6.71
CA PRO A 46 9.81 12.76 5.93
C PRO A 46 11.23 12.55 5.37
N LEU A 47 11.46 12.99 4.15
CA LEU A 47 12.79 12.98 3.56
C LEU A 47 13.72 13.86 4.39
N HIS A 48 14.81 13.28 4.89
CA HIS A 48 15.78 13.97 5.72
C HIS A 48 16.52 15.04 4.90
N THR A 49 16.15 16.32 5.06
CA THR A 49 16.84 17.45 4.42
C THR A 49 17.92 18.08 5.32
N GLY A 50 18.28 17.43 6.43
CA GLY A 50 19.28 17.90 7.41
C GLY A 50 20.42 16.90 7.62
N SER A 51 21.54 17.35 8.21
CA SER A 51 22.70 16.51 8.54
C SER A 51 22.29 15.25 9.28
N GLU A 52 22.95 14.12 8.96
CA GLU A 52 22.62 12.71 9.26
C GLU A 52 22.21 12.34 10.71
N GLU A 53 22.30 13.26 11.67
CA GLU A 53 21.93 13.06 13.08
C GLU A 53 20.59 13.67 13.50
N SER A 54 19.82 14.21 12.55
CA SER A 54 18.52 14.82 12.82
C SER A 54 17.48 13.73 13.09
N ARG A 55 17.26 13.38 14.36
CA ARG A 55 16.22 12.44 14.79
C ARG A 55 14.88 12.79 14.12
N THR A 56 14.30 11.85 13.39
CA THR A 56 12.95 12.00 12.83
C THR A 56 11.93 11.90 13.96
N PHE A 57 11.19 12.98 14.18
CA PHE A 57 10.21 13.11 15.26
C PHE A 57 8.76 12.91 14.78
N VAL A 58 8.56 12.71 13.48
CA VAL A 58 7.23 12.67 12.86
C VAL A 58 7.23 11.59 11.80
N TYR A 59 6.21 10.74 11.85
CA TYR A 59 5.89 9.75 10.82
C TYR A 59 4.40 9.82 10.53
N ALA A 60 3.97 9.27 9.40
CA ALA A 60 2.57 9.12 9.05
C ALA A 60 2.31 7.72 8.51
N ASP A 61 1.31 7.05 9.08
CA ASP A 61 0.81 5.79 8.52
C ASP A 61 -0.32 6.10 7.53
N LEU A 62 -0.06 5.86 6.25
CA LEU A 62 -1.05 6.02 5.18
C LEU A 62 -1.82 4.72 5.02
N PHE A 63 -3.05 4.69 5.52
CA PHE A 63 -3.99 3.60 5.28
C PHE A 63 -4.76 3.81 3.97
N VAL A 64 -4.70 2.83 3.08
CA VAL A 64 -5.44 2.80 1.81
C VAL A 64 -6.26 1.53 1.71
N GLN A 65 -7.55 1.69 1.42
CA GLN A 65 -8.47 0.60 1.14
C GLN A 65 -9.12 0.83 -0.23
N CYS A 66 -8.80 -0.03 -1.20
CA CYS A 66 -9.36 0.02 -2.53
C CYS A 66 -10.79 -0.55 -2.53
N SER A 67 -11.63 -0.04 -3.44
CA SER A 67 -12.91 -0.69 -3.77
C SER A 67 -12.68 -1.81 -4.81
N GLU A 68 -13.65 -2.72 -4.96
CA GLU A 68 -13.60 -3.77 -5.99
C GLU A 68 -13.54 -3.21 -7.42
N ASN A 69 -14.01 -1.97 -7.61
CA ASN A 69 -14.06 -1.31 -8.91
C ASN A 69 -12.85 -0.40 -9.18
N TYR A 70 -11.93 -0.23 -8.23
CA TYR A 70 -10.70 0.55 -8.45
C TYR A 70 -9.88 -0.07 -9.59
N PRO A 71 -9.39 0.73 -10.56
CA PRO A 71 -9.30 2.20 -10.53
C PRO A 71 -10.47 2.98 -11.14
N TYR A 72 -11.54 2.32 -11.60
CA TYR A 72 -12.54 2.90 -12.51
C TYR A 72 -13.73 3.61 -11.85
N ARG A 73 -13.74 3.74 -10.52
CA ARG A 73 -14.83 4.23 -9.66
C ARG A 73 -16.04 3.29 -9.54
#